data_AF-A0A397DL12-F1
#
_entry.id   AF-A0A397DL12-F1
#
_cell.length_a   1.000
_cell.length_b   1.000
_cell.length_c   1.000
_cell.angle_alpha   90.00
_cell.angle_beta   90.00
_cell.angle_gamma   90.00
#
_symmetry.space_group_name_H-M   'P 1'
#
loop_
_entity.id
_entity.type
_entity.pdbx_description
1 polymer ?
#
loop_
_entity_poly.entity_id
_entity_poly.type
_entity_poly.pdbx_seq_one_letter_code
_entity_poly.pdbx_strand_id
1 'polypeptide(L)'
;MELQGYLPKDKVVSDTELDEYINHLDDKIDATQDVMAWGDDDDDSSTSDDGDSDEDQDDDADYNPRRGGGRKSVASSSPGFVSHVLWSSIGPCLVVPVLYHRWSHSTYPLSTPSLVSYMAIVCLNWITFVLLTCLIFAGSCNTPSFLRGFLFKVPLDVPSCASAVWTPLRDCVVMHGVQCFSLPSCQLPLGQLAGAVVGLGLLASFHHRRVQVVVGVLFVVHHGLQWAHHTSVRSFFSDPSPQSIHITSIDPVFAYANESIHLLLDGLNLHEGMQVGWVPFWGCSRDTPLSACPVELVAALTHGGVTQTFSAVDEYTACISLAGTTAPSAAFACFPDVRLKVKHVQSTPGWSLQQQG
;
A
#
# COMPACT_ATOMS: atom_id res chain seq x y z
N MET A 1 -50.68 40.85 46.17
CA MET A 1 -50.00 39.62 45.72
C MET A 1 -51.06 38.81 45.00
N GLU A 2 -51.15 38.92 43.69
CA GLU A 2 -52.00 38.09 42.83
C GLU A 2 -51.33 38.08 41.44
N LEU A 3 -50.73 36.94 41.09
CA LEU A 3 -50.18 36.68 39.76
C LEU A 3 -51.33 36.20 38.87
N GLN A 4 -51.70 37.00 37.87
CA GLN A 4 -52.58 36.55 36.79
C GLN A 4 -51.77 35.69 35.82
N GLY A 5 -52.10 34.40 35.79
CA GLY A 5 -51.53 33.41 34.88
C GLY A 5 -51.88 33.70 33.43
N TYR A 6 -50.84 33.67 32.59
CA TYR A 6 -50.95 33.54 31.14
C TYR A 6 -51.49 32.15 30.81
N LEU A 7 -52.74 32.05 30.35
CA LEU A 7 -53.23 30.88 29.63
C LEU A 7 -53.03 31.13 28.12
N PRO A 8 -52.27 30.28 27.41
CA PRO A 8 -52.20 30.36 25.96
C PRO A 8 -53.56 29.96 25.39
N LYS A 9 -54.05 30.74 24.41
CA LYS A 9 -55.21 30.36 23.60
C LYS A 9 -54.84 29.09 22.83
N ASP A 10 -55.47 27.98 23.19
CA ASP A 10 -55.47 26.78 22.36
C ASP A 10 -56.08 27.15 21.00
N LYS A 11 -55.21 27.27 20.01
CA LYS A 11 -55.61 27.41 18.61
C LYS A 11 -56.15 26.04 18.23
N VAL A 12 -57.48 25.93 18.11
CA VAL A 12 -58.13 24.75 17.54
C VAL A 12 -57.70 24.69 16.07
N VAL A 13 -56.61 23.99 15.83
CA VAL A 13 -56.15 23.61 14.49
C VAL A 13 -57.23 22.68 13.95
N SER A 14 -57.81 22.99 12.79
CA SER A 14 -58.81 22.10 12.21
C SER A 14 -58.15 20.75 11.90
N ASP A 15 -58.89 19.65 12.03
CA ASP A 15 -58.37 18.30 11.74
C ASP A 15 -57.69 18.24 10.35
N THR A 16 -58.16 19.06 9.41
CA THR A 16 -57.57 19.27 8.07
C THR A 16 -56.19 19.93 8.08
N GLU A 17 -55.97 20.98 8.89
CA GLU A 17 -54.65 21.62 9.03
C GLU A 17 -53.68 20.71 9.78
N LEU A 18 -54.20 19.88 10.71
CA LEU A 18 -53.39 18.89 11.42
C LEU A 18 -52.97 17.74 10.49
N ASP A 19 -53.90 17.24 9.67
CA ASP A 19 -53.62 16.22 8.66
C ASP A 19 -52.62 16.74 7.60
N GLU A 20 -52.74 18.00 7.18
CA GLU A 20 -51.79 18.63 6.25
C GLU A 20 -50.40 18.79 6.89
N TYR A 21 -50.35 19.15 8.18
CA TYR A 21 -49.09 19.22 8.93
C TYR A 21 -48.44 17.85 9.15
N ILE A 22 -49.23 16.81 9.42
CA ILE A 22 -48.76 15.42 9.56
C ILE A 22 -48.21 14.91 8.22
N ASN A 23 -48.95 15.10 7.11
CA ASN A 23 -48.47 14.72 5.78
C ASN A 23 -47.16 15.45 5.42
N HIS A 24 -47.05 16.73 5.75
CA HIS A 24 -45.81 17.48 5.52
C HIS A 24 -44.64 17.00 6.42
N LEU A 25 -44.93 16.48 7.62
CA LEU A 25 -43.89 15.85 8.45
C LEU A 25 -43.47 14.48 7.90
N ASP A 26 -44.42 13.66 7.45
CA ASP A 26 -44.13 12.36 6.86
C ASP A 26 -43.30 12.51 5.56
N ASP A 27 -43.64 13.47 4.70
CA ASP A 27 -42.84 13.80 3.51
C ASP A 27 -41.40 14.22 3.87
N LYS A 28 -41.24 14.92 4.99
CA LYS A 28 -39.92 15.35 5.48
C LYS A 28 -39.15 14.20 6.11
N ILE A 29 -39.84 13.29 6.80
CA ILE A 29 -39.24 12.08 7.40
C ILE A 29 -38.76 11.16 6.30
N ASP A 30 -39.58 10.89 5.27
CA ASP A 30 -39.21 10.10 4.10
C ASP A 30 -38.00 10.72 3.37
N ALA A 31 -37.99 12.04 3.19
CA ALA A 31 -36.85 12.74 2.61
C ALA A 31 -35.57 12.65 3.47
N THR A 32 -35.68 12.55 4.80
CA THR A 32 -34.51 12.30 5.68
C THR A 32 -34.14 10.83 5.80
N GLN A 33 -35.09 9.91 5.63
CA GLN A 33 -34.86 8.48 5.67
C GLN A 33 -34.10 8.02 4.42
N ASP A 34 -34.39 8.61 3.25
CA ASP A 34 -33.58 8.48 2.02
C ASP A 34 -32.17 9.08 2.15
N VAL A 35 -31.94 10.02 3.07
CA VAL A 35 -30.62 10.62 3.33
C VAL A 35 -29.78 9.78 4.31
N MET A 36 -30.43 8.97 5.16
CA MET A 36 -29.75 8.05 6.08
C MET A 36 -29.67 6.61 5.57
N ALA A 37 -30.47 6.23 4.58
CA ALA A 37 -30.27 5.02 3.80
C ALA A 37 -29.08 5.24 2.85
N TRP A 38 -27.90 4.76 3.26
CA TRP A 38 -26.72 4.71 2.42
C TRP A 38 -26.92 3.73 1.26
N GLY A 39 -27.72 4.10 0.25
CA GLY A 39 -27.84 3.49 -1.08
C GLY A 39 -27.78 1.97 -1.11
N ASP A 40 -28.96 1.36 -0.97
CA ASP A 40 -29.17 -0.11 -1.03
C ASP A 40 -30.13 -0.51 -2.18
N ASP A 41 -30.25 0.32 -3.22
CA ASP A 41 -31.00 -0.05 -4.44
C ASP A 41 -30.02 -0.39 -5.58
N ASP A 42 -29.34 -1.53 -5.43
CA ASP A 42 -28.67 -2.24 -6.51
C ASP A 42 -29.69 -3.21 -7.17
N ASP A 43 -30.53 -2.70 -8.07
CA ASP A 43 -31.32 -3.53 -8.99
C ASP A 43 -30.40 -4.10 -10.11
N ASP A 44 -29.61 -5.10 -9.76
CA ASP A 44 -28.98 -6.01 -10.72
C ASP A 44 -29.95 -7.18 -11.02
N SER A 45 -30.99 -6.94 -11.85
CA SER A 45 -31.78 -8.02 -12.46
C SER A 45 -31.60 -8.03 -13.97
N SER A 46 -30.44 -8.50 -14.43
CA SER A 46 -30.25 -8.94 -15.82
C SER A 46 -30.36 -10.47 -15.89
N THR A 47 -31.59 -10.97 -15.90
CA THR A 47 -31.91 -12.31 -16.41
C THR A 47 -32.79 -12.12 -17.64
N SER A 48 -32.17 -12.17 -18.81
CA SER A 48 -32.86 -12.15 -20.10
C SER A 48 -33.34 -13.55 -20.46
N ASP A 49 -34.65 -13.64 -20.63
CA ASP A 49 -35.41 -14.42 -21.62
C ASP A 49 -35.22 -15.94 -21.68
N ASP A 50 -36.15 -16.64 -21.05
CA ASP A 50 -36.79 -17.82 -21.65
C ASP A 50 -38.30 -17.60 -21.55
N GLY A 51 -38.91 -17.24 -22.68
CA GLY A 51 -40.35 -17.22 -22.84
C GLY A 51 -40.85 -18.63 -23.12
N ASP A 52 -41.91 -19.05 -22.43
CA ASP A 52 -42.95 -19.91 -22.99
C ASP A 52 -44.19 -19.95 -22.06
N SER A 53 -45.33 -19.71 -22.71
CA SER A 53 -46.65 -20.33 -22.51
C SER A 53 -47.55 -20.03 -21.29
N ASP A 54 -48.60 -19.28 -21.63
CA ASP A 54 -50.02 -19.69 -21.65
C ASP A 54 -50.87 -19.81 -20.37
N GLU A 55 -51.92 -18.97 -20.40
CA GLU A 55 -53.35 -19.29 -20.13
C GLU A 55 -53.95 -19.13 -18.71
N ASP A 56 -55.12 -18.46 -18.75
CA ASP A 56 -56.29 -18.46 -17.86
C ASP A 56 -56.27 -17.62 -16.56
N GLN A 57 -56.96 -16.46 -16.46
CA GLN A 57 -58.42 -16.21 -16.41
C GLN A 57 -59.02 -16.55 -15.02
N ASP A 58 -59.19 -15.52 -14.17
CA ASP A 58 -60.48 -15.14 -13.57
C ASP A 58 -60.35 -14.12 -12.41
N ASP A 59 -61.25 -13.15 -12.50
CA ASP A 59 -61.82 -12.18 -11.54
C ASP A 59 -61.36 -12.17 -10.07
N ASP A 60 -60.91 -11.00 -9.61
CA ASP A 60 -61.56 -10.27 -8.50
C ASP A 60 -61.03 -8.82 -8.45
N ALA A 61 -61.89 -7.90 -8.89
CA ALA A 61 -61.65 -6.47 -8.87
C ALA A 61 -61.89 -5.91 -7.46
N ASP A 62 -60.83 -5.81 -6.65
CA ASP A 62 -60.79 -4.91 -5.50
C ASP A 62 -60.00 -3.65 -5.89
N TYR A 63 -60.71 -2.72 -6.55
CA TYR A 63 -60.16 -1.44 -7.01
C TYR A 63 -59.86 -0.55 -5.79
N ASN A 64 -58.61 -0.54 -5.34
CA ASN A 64 -58.12 0.34 -4.29
C ASN A 64 -57.31 1.50 -4.92
N PRO A 65 -57.87 2.72 -5.10
CA PRO A 65 -57.22 3.78 -5.88
C PRO A 65 -56.10 4.52 -5.13
N ARG A 66 -55.56 3.98 -4.02
CA ARG A 66 -54.58 4.68 -3.18
C ARG A 66 -53.16 4.11 -3.17
N ARG A 67 -52.83 3.16 -4.06
CA ARG A 67 -51.45 2.62 -4.15
C ARG A 67 -50.86 2.57 -5.56
N GLY A 68 -51.50 3.23 -6.51
CA GLY A 68 -51.03 3.41 -7.89
C GLY A 68 -50.28 4.71 -8.09
N GLY A 69 -49.46 5.13 -7.13
CA GLY A 69 -48.45 6.16 -7.34
C GLY A 69 -47.28 5.54 -8.07
N GLY A 70 -47.49 5.07 -9.30
CA GLY A 70 -46.41 4.79 -10.22
C GLY A 70 -45.67 6.11 -10.45
N ARG A 71 -44.72 6.43 -9.55
CA ARG A 71 -43.64 7.35 -9.84
C ARG A 71 -43.09 6.82 -11.14
N LYS A 72 -43.41 7.51 -12.24
CA LYS A 72 -42.55 7.49 -13.41
C LYS A 72 -41.18 7.77 -12.82
N SER A 73 -40.37 6.73 -12.73
CA SER A 73 -38.94 6.87 -12.63
C SER A 73 -38.61 7.79 -13.78
N VAL A 74 -38.53 9.10 -13.49
CA VAL A 74 -37.79 10.01 -14.32
C VAL A 74 -36.43 9.39 -14.19
N ALA A 75 -36.06 8.59 -15.19
CA ALA A 75 -34.74 8.01 -15.30
C ALA A 75 -33.80 9.22 -15.24
N SER A 76 -33.34 9.54 -14.03
CA SER A 76 -32.35 10.57 -13.83
C SER A 76 -31.15 9.94 -14.48
N SER A 77 -30.90 10.31 -15.72
CA SER A 77 -29.76 9.82 -16.46
C SER A 77 -28.56 10.15 -15.60
N SER A 78 -27.99 9.10 -15.01
CA SER A 78 -26.79 9.25 -14.21
C SER A 78 -25.78 10.00 -15.07
N PRO A 79 -25.19 11.10 -14.59
CA PRO A 79 -24.24 11.86 -15.37
C PRO A 79 -23.16 10.90 -15.89
N GLY A 80 -22.92 10.88 -17.20
CA GLY A 80 -21.92 10.00 -17.80
C GLY A 80 -20.49 10.40 -17.42
N PHE A 81 -19.51 9.56 -17.75
CA PHE A 81 -18.07 9.78 -17.50
C PHE A 81 -17.59 11.23 -17.76
N VAL A 82 -17.94 11.79 -18.92
CA VAL A 82 -17.52 13.15 -19.31
C VAL A 82 -18.09 14.21 -18.36
N SER A 83 -19.33 14.04 -17.90
CA SER A 83 -19.95 14.92 -16.92
C SER A 83 -19.22 14.84 -15.58
N HIS A 84 -18.87 13.62 -15.12
CA HIS A 84 -18.08 13.44 -13.91
C HIS A 84 -16.70 14.07 -13.99
N VAL A 85 -15.99 13.90 -15.09
CA VAL A 85 -14.65 14.50 -15.30
C VAL A 85 -14.74 16.02 -15.34
N LEU A 86 -15.69 16.59 -16.09
CA LEU A 86 -15.86 18.04 -16.23
C LEU A 86 -16.24 18.69 -14.89
N TRP A 87 -17.26 18.16 -14.20
CA TRP A 87 -17.71 18.70 -12.92
C TRP A 87 -16.74 18.43 -11.77
N SER A 88 -15.89 17.40 -11.85
CA SER A 88 -14.86 17.17 -10.83
C SER A 88 -13.57 17.96 -11.08
N SER A 89 -13.24 18.28 -12.33
CA SER A 89 -11.98 18.97 -12.68
C SER A 89 -12.15 20.48 -12.78
N ILE A 90 -13.18 20.92 -13.50
CA ILE A 90 -13.39 22.33 -13.84
C ILE A 90 -14.44 22.96 -12.93
N GLY A 91 -15.46 22.18 -12.53
CA GLY A 91 -16.57 22.63 -11.68
C GLY A 91 -16.15 23.38 -10.40
N PRO A 92 -15.19 22.90 -9.60
CA PRO A 92 -14.77 23.57 -8.37
C PRO A 92 -14.19 24.99 -8.60
N CYS A 93 -13.62 25.23 -9.78
CA CYS A 93 -13.05 26.52 -10.16
C CYS A 93 -14.10 27.49 -10.73
N LEU A 94 -15.30 27.00 -11.06
CA LEU A 94 -16.34 27.74 -11.76
C LEU A 94 -17.56 27.99 -10.86
N VAL A 95 -17.42 28.90 -9.91
CA VAL A 95 -18.47 29.29 -8.95
C VAL A 95 -19.78 29.69 -9.65
N VAL A 96 -19.70 30.50 -10.70
CA VAL A 96 -20.88 31.02 -11.41
C VAL A 96 -21.67 29.90 -12.14
N PRO A 97 -21.05 29.04 -12.97
CA PRO A 97 -21.72 27.86 -13.55
C PRO A 97 -22.30 26.87 -12.54
N VAL A 98 -21.64 26.65 -11.39
CA VAL A 98 -22.16 25.74 -10.34
C VAL A 98 -23.42 26.30 -9.70
N LEU A 99 -23.44 27.61 -9.41
CA LEU A 99 -24.62 28.28 -8.86
C LEU A 99 -25.77 28.35 -9.88
N TYR A 100 -25.46 28.57 -11.16
CA TYR A 100 -26.44 28.51 -12.25
C TYR A 100 -27.07 27.11 -12.38
N HIS A 101 -26.25 26.06 -12.34
CA HIS A 101 -26.75 24.67 -12.35
C HIS A 101 -27.65 24.37 -11.15
N ARG A 102 -27.25 24.82 -9.95
CA ARG A 102 -28.05 24.69 -8.73
C ARG A 102 -29.40 25.38 -8.86
N TRP A 103 -29.43 26.56 -9.45
CA TRP A 103 -30.65 27.32 -9.67
C TRP A 103 -31.57 26.65 -10.70
N SER A 104 -31.01 26.10 -11.78
CA SER A 104 -31.76 25.46 -12.87
C SER A 104 -32.28 24.05 -12.53
N HIS A 105 -31.53 23.27 -11.76
CA HIS A 105 -31.85 21.85 -11.50
C HIS A 105 -32.18 21.55 -10.04
N SER A 106 -32.25 22.57 -9.17
CA SER A 106 -32.50 22.46 -7.72
C SER A 106 -31.56 21.47 -6.99
N THR A 107 -30.44 21.10 -7.63
CA THR A 107 -29.42 20.15 -7.19
C THR A 107 -28.04 20.68 -7.63
N TYR A 108 -27.03 20.48 -6.80
CA TYR A 108 -25.66 20.76 -7.21
C TYR A 108 -25.22 19.74 -8.28
N PRO A 109 -24.19 20.06 -9.10
CA PRO A 109 -23.67 19.11 -10.08
C PRO A 109 -23.34 17.74 -9.44
N LEU A 110 -23.36 16.68 -10.24
CA LEU A 110 -23.25 15.29 -9.77
C LEU A 110 -24.45 14.84 -8.91
N SER A 111 -25.63 15.46 -9.11
CA SER A 111 -26.87 15.12 -8.42
C SER A 111 -26.78 15.20 -6.89
N THR A 112 -26.06 16.22 -6.38
CA THR A 112 -25.80 16.35 -4.94
C THR A 112 -26.74 17.36 -4.26
N PRO A 113 -27.15 17.11 -3.00
CA PRO A 113 -28.06 18.00 -2.28
C PRO A 113 -27.36 19.22 -1.67
N SER A 114 -26.05 19.13 -1.39
CA SER A 114 -25.29 20.18 -0.71
C SER A 114 -23.92 20.44 -1.38
N LEU A 115 -23.38 21.65 -1.19
CA LEU A 115 -22.03 22.02 -1.63
C LEU A 115 -20.96 21.15 -0.97
N VAL A 116 -21.14 20.78 0.30
CA VAL A 116 -20.21 19.92 1.04
C VAL A 116 -20.18 18.52 0.42
N SER A 117 -21.36 17.96 0.10
CA SER A 117 -21.48 16.67 -0.59
C SER A 117 -20.84 16.71 -1.98
N TYR A 118 -21.05 17.80 -2.73
CA TYR A 118 -20.39 18.02 -4.02
C TYR A 118 -18.86 18.00 -3.87
N MET A 119 -18.30 18.81 -2.97
CA MET A 119 -16.85 18.85 -2.74
C MET A 119 -16.30 17.51 -2.27
N ALA A 120 -17.03 16.78 -1.43
CA ALA A 120 -16.64 15.45 -0.98
C ALA A 120 -16.54 14.44 -2.14
N ILE A 121 -17.53 14.43 -3.05
CA ILE A 121 -17.50 13.56 -4.24
C ILE A 121 -16.35 13.96 -5.18
N VAL A 122 -16.13 15.27 -5.37
CA VAL A 122 -14.97 15.75 -6.16
C VAL A 122 -13.66 15.26 -5.56
N CYS A 123 -13.47 15.39 -4.25
CA CYS A 123 -12.28 14.90 -3.57
C CYS A 123 -12.13 13.39 -3.72
N LEU A 124 -13.20 12.61 -3.54
CA LEU A 124 -13.17 11.15 -3.71
C LEU A 124 -12.78 10.76 -5.14
N ASN A 125 -13.36 11.40 -6.15
CA ASN A 125 -13.03 11.15 -7.55
C ASN A 125 -11.55 11.40 -7.84
N TRP A 126 -10.98 12.49 -7.33
CA TRP A 126 -9.55 12.80 -7.48
C TRP A 126 -8.65 11.84 -6.72
N ILE A 127 -9.01 11.48 -5.49
CA ILE A 127 -8.27 10.50 -4.69
C ILE A 127 -8.25 9.16 -5.43
N THR A 128 -9.39 8.68 -5.90
CA THR A 128 -9.48 7.41 -6.65
C THR A 128 -8.70 7.47 -7.95
N PHE A 129 -8.77 8.59 -8.70
CA PHE A 129 -8.00 8.78 -9.92
C PHE A 129 -6.48 8.74 -9.66
N VAL A 130 -6.01 9.44 -8.64
CA VAL A 130 -4.59 9.45 -8.25
C VAL A 130 -4.15 8.06 -7.80
N LEU A 131 -4.92 7.40 -6.94
CA LEU A 131 -4.62 6.05 -6.47
C LEU A 131 -4.54 5.06 -7.63
N LEU A 132 -5.51 5.05 -8.55
CA LEU A 132 -5.48 4.18 -9.73
C LEU A 132 -4.28 4.48 -10.62
N THR A 133 -3.96 5.75 -10.85
CA THR A 133 -2.78 6.15 -11.64
C THR A 133 -1.49 5.65 -10.99
N CYS A 134 -1.36 5.80 -9.67
CA CYS A 134 -0.22 5.29 -8.91
C CYS A 134 -0.16 3.76 -8.94
N LEU A 135 -1.29 3.05 -8.84
CA LEU A 135 -1.35 1.59 -8.93
C LEU A 135 -0.92 1.08 -10.31
N ILE A 136 -1.39 1.72 -11.39
CA ILE A 136 -0.99 1.38 -12.76
C ILE A 136 0.50 1.62 -12.94
N PHE A 137 1.00 2.76 -12.48
CA PHE A 137 2.42 3.10 -12.54
C PHE A 137 3.27 2.11 -11.73
N ALA A 138 2.94 1.86 -10.47
CA ALA A 138 3.69 0.97 -9.59
C ALA A 138 3.64 -0.49 -10.11
N GLY A 139 2.47 -0.93 -10.58
CA GLY A 139 2.28 -2.25 -11.16
C GLY A 139 3.05 -2.48 -12.45
N SER A 140 3.22 -1.46 -13.29
CA SER A 140 3.93 -1.57 -14.59
C SER A 140 5.42 -1.24 -14.51
N CYS A 141 5.81 -0.25 -13.72
CA CYS A 141 7.19 0.27 -13.67
C CYS A 141 8.02 -0.31 -12.53
N ASN A 142 7.39 -0.68 -11.40
CA ASN A 142 8.10 -1.03 -10.17
C ASN A 142 7.37 -2.13 -9.39
N THR A 143 6.94 -3.17 -10.11
CA THR A 143 6.23 -4.34 -9.57
C THR A 143 6.89 -4.96 -8.35
N PRO A 144 8.23 -5.17 -8.28
CA PRO A 144 8.84 -5.76 -7.09
C PRO A 144 8.72 -4.89 -5.83
N SER A 145 8.77 -3.55 -5.96
CA SER A 145 8.55 -2.66 -4.81
C SER A 145 7.07 -2.54 -4.45
N PHE A 146 6.19 -2.57 -5.46
CA PHE A 146 4.75 -2.57 -5.28
C PHE A 146 4.25 -3.81 -4.53
N LEU A 147 4.73 -5.00 -4.89
CA LEU A 147 4.45 -6.25 -4.19
C LEU A 147 4.95 -6.24 -2.75
N ARG A 148 6.01 -5.47 -2.47
CA ARG A 148 6.56 -5.25 -1.12
C ARG A 148 5.85 -4.16 -0.31
N GLY A 149 4.77 -3.56 -0.83
CA GLY A 149 3.98 -2.57 -0.08
C GLY A 149 4.32 -1.10 -0.35
N PHE A 150 5.27 -0.80 -1.25
CA PHE A 150 5.68 0.58 -1.53
C PHE A 150 4.92 1.15 -2.74
N LEU A 151 3.96 2.04 -2.49
CA LEU A 151 3.14 2.66 -3.54
C LEU A 151 3.75 3.96 -4.12
N PHE A 152 4.71 4.59 -3.43
CA PHE A 152 5.18 5.95 -3.74
C PHE A 152 6.66 6.08 -4.13
N LYS A 153 7.39 4.98 -4.34
CA LYS A 153 8.79 5.06 -4.77
C LYS A 153 8.83 5.22 -6.28
N VAL A 154 8.67 6.45 -6.75
CA VAL A 154 8.87 6.84 -8.16
C VAL A 154 10.37 6.80 -8.43
N PRO A 155 10.87 5.87 -9.25
CA PRO A 155 12.28 5.87 -9.64
C PRO A 155 12.56 7.14 -10.46
N LEU A 156 13.68 7.82 -10.19
CA LEU A 156 14.11 9.02 -10.91
C LEU A 156 14.58 8.70 -12.35
N ASP A 157 15.04 7.46 -12.56
CA ASP A 157 15.42 6.94 -13.87
C ASP A 157 14.28 6.06 -14.39
N VAL A 158 13.37 6.65 -15.17
CA VAL A 158 12.30 5.91 -15.86
C VAL A 158 12.66 5.79 -17.34
N PRO A 159 13.51 4.83 -17.77
CA PRO A 159 13.38 4.36 -19.15
C PRO A 159 11.92 3.97 -19.32
N SER A 160 11.29 4.43 -20.41
CA SER A 160 9.83 4.40 -20.57
C SER A 160 9.25 3.08 -20.05
N CYS A 161 8.40 3.10 -19.01
CA CYS A 161 7.94 1.85 -18.39
C CYS A 161 7.27 0.90 -19.37
N ALA A 162 6.67 1.46 -20.43
CA ALA A 162 6.17 0.72 -21.57
C ALA A 162 7.26 -0.17 -22.20
N SER A 163 8.49 0.32 -22.37
CA SER A 163 9.61 -0.47 -22.86
C SER A 163 10.03 -1.58 -21.88
N ALA A 164 10.01 -1.33 -20.56
CA ALA A 164 10.37 -2.32 -19.55
C ALA A 164 9.42 -3.54 -19.51
N VAL A 165 8.14 -3.33 -19.84
CA VAL A 165 7.14 -4.41 -19.96
C VAL A 165 7.15 -5.01 -21.37
N TRP A 166 7.21 -4.16 -22.40
CA TRP A 166 7.04 -4.57 -23.80
C TRP A 166 8.25 -5.30 -24.38
N THR A 167 9.48 -4.90 -24.03
CA THR A 167 10.70 -5.52 -24.58
C THR A 167 10.85 -7.00 -24.17
N PRO A 168 10.79 -7.39 -22.89
CA PRO A 168 10.89 -8.81 -22.53
C PRO A 168 9.74 -9.65 -23.06
N LEU A 169 8.52 -9.09 -23.14
CA LEU A 169 7.38 -9.77 -23.73
C LEU A 169 7.58 -10.03 -25.23
N ARG A 170 7.98 -8.99 -25.98
CA ARG A 170 8.26 -9.09 -27.41
C ARG A 170 9.36 -10.10 -27.68
N ASP A 171 10.47 -10.03 -26.94
CA ASP A 171 11.60 -10.92 -27.13
C ASP A 171 11.23 -12.38 -26.84
N CYS A 172 10.40 -12.62 -25.82
CA CYS A 172 9.86 -13.96 -25.60
C CYS A 172 8.98 -14.45 -26.73
N VAL A 173 8.02 -13.64 -27.19
CA VAL A 173 7.10 -14.04 -28.27
C VAL A 173 7.88 -14.31 -29.56
N VAL A 174 8.91 -13.51 -29.85
CA VAL A 174 9.78 -13.73 -31.02
C VAL A 174 10.59 -15.02 -30.89
N MET A 175 11.10 -15.34 -29.69
CA MET A 175 11.96 -16.51 -29.47
C MET A 175 11.20 -17.83 -29.30
N HIS A 176 10.03 -17.80 -28.66
CA HIS A 176 9.30 -19.01 -28.23
C HIS A 176 7.88 -19.11 -28.83
N GLY A 177 7.42 -18.09 -29.56
CA GLY A 177 6.10 -18.07 -30.18
C GLY A 177 4.98 -18.30 -29.16
N VAL A 178 4.07 -19.21 -29.48
CA VAL A 178 2.91 -19.58 -28.62
C VAL A 178 3.31 -20.28 -27.33
N GLN A 179 4.52 -20.84 -27.24
CA GLN A 179 5.00 -21.46 -26.00
C GLN A 179 5.40 -20.42 -24.95
N CYS A 180 5.52 -19.14 -25.32
CA CYS A 180 5.83 -18.05 -24.39
C CYS A 180 4.88 -17.98 -23.18
N PHE A 181 3.59 -18.32 -23.38
CA PHE A 181 2.58 -18.25 -22.32
C PHE A 181 2.75 -19.30 -21.20
N SER A 182 3.46 -20.40 -21.46
CA SER A 182 3.72 -21.44 -20.47
C SER A 182 5.07 -21.30 -19.77
N LEU A 183 5.94 -20.38 -20.21
CA LEU A 183 7.25 -20.17 -19.59
C LEU A 183 7.16 -19.27 -18.34
N PRO A 184 7.76 -19.69 -17.20
CA PRO A 184 7.75 -18.90 -15.96
C PRO A 184 8.38 -17.51 -16.10
N SER A 185 9.38 -17.37 -16.97
CA SER A 185 10.08 -16.11 -17.25
C SER A 185 9.16 -15.03 -17.85
N CYS A 186 7.99 -15.41 -18.37
CA CYS A 186 7.12 -14.53 -19.15
C CYS A 186 5.77 -14.28 -18.49
N GLN A 187 5.48 -14.98 -17.40
CA GLN A 187 4.28 -14.78 -16.58
C GLN A 187 4.25 -13.40 -15.93
N LEU A 188 5.40 -12.89 -15.48
CA LEU A 188 5.51 -11.57 -14.85
C LEU A 188 5.16 -10.41 -15.81
N PRO A 189 5.77 -10.28 -17.01
CA PRO A 189 5.41 -9.23 -17.97
C PRO A 189 3.99 -9.38 -18.52
N LEU A 190 3.49 -10.61 -18.67
CA LEU A 190 2.08 -10.85 -19.04
C LEU A 190 1.12 -10.33 -17.96
N GLY A 191 1.43 -10.59 -16.68
CA GLY A 191 0.65 -10.09 -15.55
C GLY A 191 0.67 -8.56 -15.46
N GLN A 192 1.82 -7.93 -15.74
CA GLN A 192 1.93 -6.46 -15.80
C GLN A 192 1.07 -5.86 -16.91
N LEU A 193 1.06 -6.46 -18.11
CA LEU A 193 0.23 -6.00 -19.21
C LEU A 193 -1.26 -6.16 -18.90
N ALA A 194 -1.67 -7.35 -18.41
CA ALA A 194 -3.05 -7.61 -18.01
C ALA A 194 -3.50 -6.65 -16.91
N GLY A 195 -2.67 -6.44 -15.88
CA GLY A 195 -2.93 -5.50 -14.80
C GLY A 195 -3.04 -4.05 -15.29
N ALA A 196 -2.21 -3.63 -16.24
CA ALA A 196 -2.30 -2.30 -16.84
C ALA A 196 -3.60 -2.11 -17.63
N VAL A 197 -4.03 -3.11 -18.41
CA VAL A 197 -5.31 -3.07 -19.16
C VAL A 197 -6.50 -2.99 -18.22
N VAL A 198 -6.53 -3.84 -17.18
CA VAL A 198 -7.57 -3.80 -16.15
C VAL A 198 -7.56 -2.45 -15.42
N GLY A 199 -6.39 -1.95 -15.06
CA GLY A 199 -6.23 -0.65 -14.40
C GLY A 199 -6.74 0.51 -15.26
N LEU A 200 -6.45 0.51 -16.56
CA LEU A 200 -6.99 1.51 -17.49
C LEU A 200 -8.52 1.42 -17.62
N GLY A 201 -9.08 0.21 -17.63
CA GLY A 201 -10.53 0.01 -17.58
C GLY A 201 -11.16 0.57 -16.31
N LEU A 202 -10.54 0.32 -15.14
CA LEU A 202 -10.97 0.89 -13.86
C LEU A 202 -10.80 2.41 -13.83
N LEU A 203 -9.77 2.96 -14.47
CA LEU A 203 -9.55 4.39 -14.59
C LEU A 203 -10.64 5.07 -15.43
N ALA A 204 -11.13 4.43 -16.49
CA ALA A 204 -12.30 4.92 -17.23
C ALA A 204 -13.59 4.89 -16.36
N SER A 205 -13.67 3.93 -15.44
CA SER A 205 -14.82 3.72 -14.56
C SER A 205 -14.63 4.31 -13.14
N PHE A 206 -13.66 5.19 -12.93
CA PHE A 206 -13.27 5.69 -11.59
C PHE A 206 -14.38 6.44 -10.84
N HIS A 207 -15.38 6.92 -11.57
CA HIS A 207 -16.54 7.64 -11.05
C HIS A 207 -17.61 6.71 -10.45
N HIS A 208 -17.55 5.41 -10.72
CA HIS A 208 -18.47 4.44 -10.13
C HIS A 208 -18.14 4.16 -8.67
N ARG A 209 -19.14 4.21 -7.79
CA ARG A 209 -19.01 3.94 -6.35
C ARG A 209 -18.39 2.55 -6.08
N ARG A 210 -18.78 1.52 -6.86
CA ARG A 210 -18.21 0.16 -6.75
C ARG A 210 -16.70 0.18 -6.98
N VAL A 211 -16.21 0.92 -7.99
CA VAL A 211 -14.77 1.06 -8.26
C VAL A 211 -14.07 1.80 -7.13
N GLN A 212 -14.66 2.88 -6.60
CA GLN A 212 -14.10 3.63 -5.48
C GLN A 212 -13.96 2.79 -4.22
N VAL A 213 -14.99 2.00 -3.90
CA VAL A 213 -14.98 1.06 -2.76
C VAL A 213 -13.94 -0.02 -2.99
N VAL A 214 -13.89 -0.66 -4.17
CA VAL A 214 -12.90 -1.68 -4.48
C VAL A 214 -11.47 -1.13 -4.37
N VAL A 215 -11.20 0.04 -4.95
CA VAL A 215 -9.88 0.70 -4.87
C VAL A 215 -9.54 1.06 -3.41
N GLY A 216 -10.51 1.57 -2.65
CA GLY A 216 -10.34 1.89 -1.24
C GLY A 216 -10.04 0.66 -0.38
N VAL A 217 -10.80 -0.43 -0.56
CA VAL A 217 -10.57 -1.71 0.12
C VAL A 217 -9.22 -2.28 -0.28
N LEU A 218 -8.87 -2.30 -1.57
CA LEU A 218 -7.55 -2.77 -2.01
C LEU A 218 -6.43 -1.96 -1.38
N PHE A 219 -6.57 -0.63 -1.30
CA PHE A 219 -5.60 0.24 -0.66
C PHE A 219 -5.48 -0.06 0.85
N VAL A 220 -6.59 -0.18 1.56
CA VAL A 220 -6.63 -0.47 3.00
C VAL A 220 -6.14 -1.87 3.31
N VAL A 221 -6.47 -2.87 2.49
CA VAL A 221 -5.99 -4.24 2.64
C VAL A 221 -4.49 -4.26 2.38
N HIS A 222 -4.04 -3.75 1.23
CA HIS A 222 -2.62 -3.73 0.87
C HIS A 222 -1.78 -2.99 1.91
N HIS A 223 -2.17 -1.78 2.32
CA HIS A 223 -1.40 -1.02 3.31
C HIS A 223 -1.69 -1.38 4.77
N GLY A 224 -2.88 -1.87 5.09
CA GLY A 224 -3.27 -2.28 6.44
C GLY A 224 -2.65 -3.60 6.85
N LEU A 225 -2.61 -4.59 5.93
CA LEU A 225 -1.81 -5.81 6.14
C LEU A 225 -0.34 -5.46 6.26
N GLN A 226 0.18 -4.58 5.41
CA GLN A 226 1.58 -4.17 5.48
C GLN A 226 1.87 -3.39 6.76
N TRP A 227 0.98 -2.52 7.24
CA TRP A 227 1.13 -1.82 8.52
C TRP A 227 1.04 -2.78 9.72
N ALA A 228 0.18 -3.79 9.67
CA ALA A 228 0.12 -4.84 10.70
C ALA A 228 1.41 -5.69 10.71
N HIS A 229 1.95 -6.01 9.53
CA HIS A 229 3.27 -6.64 9.41
C HIS A 229 4.39 -5.69 9.88
N HIS A 230 4.35 -4.40 9.55
CA HIS A 230 5.36 -3.42 9.96
C HIS A 230 5.31 -3.11 11.46
N THR A 231 4.14 -3.14 12.10
CA THR A 231 3.99 -2.92 13.55
C THR A 231 4.33 -4.17 14.35
N SER A 232 4.00 -5.36 13.85
CA SER A 232 4.43 -6.63 14.48
C SER A 232 5.94 -6.86 14.34
N VAL A 233 6.56 -6.33 13.28
CA VAL A 233 8.02 -6.41 13.06
C VAL A 233 8.78 -5.24 13.69
N ARG A 234 8.17 -4.05 13.89
CA ARG A 234 8.84 -2.90 14.55
C ARG A 234 9.10 -3.08 16.05
N SER A 235 8.45 -4.02 16.72
CA SER A 235 8.78 -4.35 18.11
C SER A 235 9.99 -5.29 18.26
N PHE A 236 10.56 -5.82 17.17
CA PHE A 236 11.71 -6.73 17.23
C PHE A 236 12.81 -6.51 16.17
N PHE A 237 12.53 -5.83 15.06
CA PHE A 237 13.52 -5.57 14.00
C PHE A 237 13.46 -4.12 13.52
N SER A 238 14.53 -3.39 13.80
CA SER A 238 14.92 -2.17 13.08
C SER A 238 15.04 -2.46 11.58
N ASP A 239 14.54 -1.55 10.75
CA ASP A 239 14.49 -1.59 9.28
C ASP A 239 15.69 -2.28 8.59
N PRO A 240 15.49 -3.32 7.76
CA PRO A 240 16.43 -3.66 6.71
C PRO A 240 16.00 -2.96 5.42
N SER A 241 16.73 -1.91 5.05
CA SER A 241 16.77 -1.49 3.66
C SER A 241 17.31 -2.65 2.81
N PRO A 242 16.85 -2.84 1.54
CA PRO A 242 17.40 -3.87 0.67
C PRO A 242 18.84 -3.58 0.15
N GLN A 243 19.64 -2.82 0.91
CA GLN A 243 21.04 -2.51 0.59
C GLN A 243 21.97 -2.42 1.83
N SER A 244 21.48 -2.58 3.06
CA SER A 244 22.35 -2.57 4.25
C SER A 244 22.83 -3.98 4.55
N ILE A 245 24.03 -4.32 4.06
CA ILE A 245 24.80 -5.46 4.56
C ILE A 245 24.99 -5.25 6.07
N HIS A 246 24.64 -6.24 6.89
CA HIS A 246 24.74 -6.12 8.35
C HIS A 246 25.19 -7.43 8.97
N ILE A 247 26.28 -7.41 9.75
CA ILE A 247 26.69 -8.56 10.57
C ILE A 247 26.00 -8.46 11.94
N THR A 248 25.35 -9.52 12.38
CA THR A 248 24.64 -9.60 13.68
C THR A 248 25.45 -10.30 14.75
N SER A 249 26.21 -11.34 14.38
CA SER A 249 27.00 -12.14 15.32
C SER A 249 28.20 -12.81 14.65
N ILE A 250 29.19 -13.14 15.49
CA ILE A 250 30.33 -13.99 15.14
C ILE A 250 30.30 -15.21 16.05
N ASP A 251 30.55 -16.39 15.50
CA ASP A 251 30.78 -17.61 16.27
C ASP A 251 32.09 -18.28 15.83
N PRO A 252 33.06 -18.53 16.72
CA PRO A 252 33.08 -18.18 18.15
C PRO A 252 33.36 -16.71 18.44
N VAL A 253 32.86 -16.23 19.58
CA VAL A 253 33.09 -14.85 20.08
C VAL A 253 34.51 -14.59 20.60
N PHE A 254 35.36 -15.62 20.61
CA PHE A 254 36.76 -15.51 21.03
C PHE A 254 37.66 -16.40 20.17
N ALA A 255 38.94 -16.04 20.09
CA ALA A 255 40.00 -16.80 19.43
C ALA A 255 41.28 -16.75 20.25
N TYR A 256 42.22 -17.65 19.99
CA TYR A 256 43.57 -17.56 20.55
C TYR A 256 44.53 -16.89 19.57
N ALA A 257 45.45 -16.09 20.11
CA ALA A 257 46.51 -15.48 19.32
C ALA A 257 47.41 -16.57 18.71
N ASN A 258 47.81 -16.35 17.46
CA ASN A 258 48.64 -17.22 16.62
C ASN A 258 48.03 -18.58 16.28
N GLU A 259 46.72 -18.74 16.45
CA GLU A 259 45.96 -19.91 16.02
C GLU A 259 45.04 -19.54 14.84
N SER A 260 45.00 -20.39 13.82
CA SER A 260 44.05 -20.24 12.72
C SER A 260 42.67 -20.70 13.15
N ILE A 261 41.68 -19.82 13.02
CA ILE A 261 40.30 -20.11 13.42
C ILE A 261 39.34 -19.79 12.28
N HIS A 262 38.32 -20.62 12.11
CA HIS A 262 37.22 -20.33 11.20
C HIS A 262 36.10 -19.64 11.98
N LEU A 263 35.78 -18.41 11.59
CA LEU A 263 34.80 -17.55 12.23
C LEU A 263 33.54 -17.53 11.37
N LEU A 264 32.46 -18.09 11.89
CA LEU A 264 31.15 -18.02 11.26
C LEU A 264 30.57 -16.61 11.46
N LEU A 265 30.00 -16.06 10.39
CA LEU A 265 29.45 -14.72 10.37
C LEU A 265 27.97 -14.80 10.02
N ASP A 266 27.13 -14.48 10.99
CA ASP A 266 25.70 -14.38 10.80
C ASP A 266 25.31 -12.93 10.54
N GLY A 267 24.34 -12.74 9.66
CA GLY A 267 23.90 -11.41 9.31
C GLY A 267 22.94 -11.36 8.14
N LEU A 268 22.65 -10.13 7.69
CA LEU A 268 21.76 -9.83 6.58
C LEU A 268 22.58 -9.54 5.31
N ASN A 269 22.16 -10.14 4.20
CA ASN A 269 22.75 -9.98 2.87
C ASN A 269 24.24 -10.38 2.78
N LEU A 270 24.67 -11.32 3.63
CA LEU A 270 25.98 -11.96 3.54
C LEU A 270 26.01 -12.98 2.38
N HIS A 271 27.03 -12.93 1.53
CA HIS A 271 27.18 -13.80 0.36
C HIS A 271 28.66 -14.13 0.13
N GLU A 272 28.90 -15.28 -0.49
CA GLU A 272 30.25 -15.79 -0.74
C GLU A 272 31.08 -14.83 -1.61
N GLY A 273 32.37 -14.72 -1.30
CA GLY A 273 33.30 -13.86 -2.01
C GLY A 273 33.38 -12.42 -1.49
N MET A 274 32.51 -12.01 -0.56
CA MET A 274 32.65 -10.71 0.11
C MET A 274 33.93 -10.65 0.95
N GLN A 275 34.58 -9.48 0.98
CA GLN A 275 35.77 -9.28 1.80
C GLN A 275 35.38 -8.83 3.20
N VAL A 276 35.82 -9.58 4.19
CA VAL A 276 35.69 -9.27 5.61
C VAL A 276 37.07 -8.92 6.12
N GLY A 277 37.18 -7.82 6.86
CA GLY A 277 38.38 -7.42 7.54
C GLY A 277 38.11 -7.04 8.99
N TRP A 278 39.17 -6.72 9.70
CA TRP A 278 39.16 -6.56 11.15
C TRP A 278 39.88 -5.28 11.55
N VAL A 279 39.31 -4.54 12.49
CA VAL A 279 39.94 -3.35 13.06
C VAL A 279 40.30 -3.60 14.52
N PRO A 280 41.58 -3.46 14.92
CA PRO A 280 41.99 -3.62 16.32
C PRO A 280 41.46 -2.48 17.20
N PHE A 281 40.94 -2.83 18.37
CA PHE A 281 40.43 -1.87 19.34
C PHE A 281 41.55 -1.12 20.04
N TRP A 282 42.46 -1.85 20.69
CA TRP A 282 43.58 -1.24 21.39
C TRP A 282 44.60 -0.62 20.43
N GLY A 283 44.73 -1.20 19.23
CA GLY A 283 45.60 -0.68 18.17
C GLY A 283 45.08 0.57 17.44
N CYS A 284 43.76 0.83 17.42
CA CYS A 284 43.23 2.00 16.73
C CYS A 284 41.89 2.53 17.29
N SER A 285 40.83 1.71 17.32
CA SER A 285 39.46 2.23 17.51
C SER A 285 39.12 2.71 18.92
N ARG A 286 40.05 2.56 19.87
CA ARG A 286 39.97 3.17 21.21
C ARG A 286 40.04 4.70 21.17
N ASP A 287 40.97 5.25 20.40
CA ASP A 287 41.32 6.67 20.43
C ASP A 287 40.89 7.40 19.15
N THR A 288 40.53 6.66 18.10
CA THR A 288 40.19 7.16 16.76
C THR A 288 38.84 6.61 16.32
N PRO A 289 37.99 7.39 15.61
CA PRO A 289 36.75 6.86 15.05
C PRO A 289 37.02 5.69 14.11
N LEU A 290 36.18 4.66 14.19
CA LEU A 290 36.33 3.39 13.48
C LEU A 290 36.49 3.55 11.95
N SER A 291 35.86 4.57 11.37
CA SER A 291 35.95 4.90 9.94
C SER A 291 37.31 5.42 9.49
N ALA A 292 38.15 5.88 10.41
CA ALA A 292 39.51 6.37 10.12
C ALA A 292 40.59 5.32 10.45
N CYS A 293 40.20 4.18 11.00
CA CYS A 293 41.12 3.08 11.30
C CYS A 293 41.40 2.22 10.05
N PRO A 294 42.65 1.75 9.87
CA PRO A 294 42.94 0.79 8.81
C PRO A 294 42.24 -0.53 9.11
N VAL A 295 41.60 -1.09 8.08
CA VAL A 295 41.04 -2.44 8.12
C VAL A 295 42.18 -3.41 7.79
N GLU A 296 42.47 -4.31 8.72
CA GLU A 296 43.53 -5.31 8.61
C GLU A 296 42.94 -6.72 8.42
N LEU A 297 43.80 -7.71 8.17
CA LEU A 297 43.41 -9.13 8.17
C LEU A 297 42.22 -9.44 7.23
N VAL A 298 42.26 -8.88 6.01
CA VAL A 298 41.18 -9.01 5.04
C VAL A 298 41.18 -10.40 4.40
N ALA A 299 40.04 -11.08 4.45
CA ALA A 299 39.84 -12.40 3.87
C ALA A 299 38.42 -12.54 3.27
N ALA A 300 38.26 -13.46 2.33
CA ALA A 300 36.98 -13.68 1.65
C ALA A 300 36.05 -14.57 2.49
N LEU A 301 34.76 -14.23 2.49
CA LEU A 301 33.70 -15.05 3.07
C LEU A 301 33.52 -16.31 2.22
N THR A 302 33.71 -17.48 2.84
CA THR A 302 33.54 -18.80 2.21
C THR A 302 32.79 -19.71 3.17
N HIS A 303 31.79 -20.46 2.68
CA HIS A 303 31.01 -21.39 3.51
C HIS A 303 30.38 -20.76 4.77
N GLY A 304 29.94 -19.49 4.68
CA GLY A 304 29.32 -18.79 5.80
C GLY A 304 30.29 -18.22 6.85
N GLY A 305 31.60 -18.30 6.61
CA GLY A 305 32.60 -17.78 7.54
C GLY A 305 33.91 -17.35 6.90
N VAL A 306 34.86 -16.96 7.75
CA VAL A 306 36.18 -16.47 7.36
C VAL A 306 37.23 -17.18 8.20
N THR A 307 38.23 -17.76 7.54
CA THR A 307 39.38 -18.34 8.24
C THR A 307 40.46 -17.29 8.43
N GLN A 308 40.80 -17.00 9.68
CA GLN A 308 41.75 -15.93 10.03
C GLN A 308 42.70 -16.37 11.15
N THR A 309 43.92 -15.84 11.12
CA THR A 309 44.90 -15.95 12.20
C THR A 309 45.20 -14.55 12.74
N PHE A 310 45.10 -14.36 14.06
CA PHE A 310 45.34 -13.09 14.74
C PHE A 310 46.68 -13.15 15.47
N SER A 311 47.59 -12.23 15.19
CA SER A 311 48.95 -12.24 15.78
C SER A 311 49.04 -11.60 17.17
N ALA A 312 48.11 -10.70 17.49
CA ALA A 312 48.11 -9.92 18.72
C ALA A 312 46.87 -10.19 19.58
N VAL A 313 47.04 -10.05 20.90
CA VAL A 313 45.95 -10.09 21.89
C VAL A 313 45.24 -8.74 21.87
N ASP A 314 44.07 -8.68 21.22
CA ASP A 314 43.25 -7.47 21.07
C ASP A 314 41.76 -7.85 20.96
N GLU A 315 40.89 -6.84 21.03
CA GLU A 315 39.51 -6.95 20.57
C GLU A 315 39.43 -6.47 19.13
N TYR A 316 38.94 -7.31 18.22
CA TYR A 316 38.81 -6.97 16.81
C TYR A 316 37.35 -6.73 16.44
N THR A 317 37.10 -5.60 15.77
CA THR A 317 35.77 -5.27 15.24
C THR A 317 35.64 -5.74 13.80
N ALA A 318 34.55 -6.43 13.46
CA ALA A 318 34.34 -6.92 12.10
C ALA A 318 33.91 -5.79 11.14
N CYS A 319 34.47 -5.81 9.94
CA CYS A 319 34.18 -4.88 8.85
C CYS A 319 33.97 -5.63 7.53
N ILE A 320 33.06 -5.17 6.67
CA ILE A 320 32.77 -5.79 5.38
C ILE A 320 32.90 -4.81 4.23
N SER A 321 33.42 -5.27 3.09
CA SER A 321 33.58 -4.44 1.89
C SER A 321 32.22 -4.14 1.25
N LEU A 322 31.96 -2.86 0.96
CA LEU A 322 30.72 -2.40 0.31
C LEU A 322 30.77 -2.48 -1.23
N ALA A 323 31.93 -2.79 -1.83
CA ALA A 323 32.13 -2.76 -3.28
C ALA A 323 32.65 -4.10 -3.82
N GLY A 324 31.98 -4.63 -4.85
CA GLY A 324 32.40 -5.80 -5.61
C GLY A 324 33.55 -5.54 -6.59
N THR A 325 34.58 -4.78 -6.21
CA THR A 325 35.74 -4.51 -7.10
C THR A 325 37.06 -4.48 -6.36
N THR A 326 38.04 -5.13 -6.98
CA THR A 326 39.47 -5.21 -6.70
C THR A 326 40.18 -3.84 -6.72
N ALA A 327 39.83 -2.95 -5.80
CA ALA A 327 40.52 -1.67 -5.57
C ALA A 327 41.00 -1.58 -4.11
N PRO A 328 42.21 -1.03 -3.85
CA PRO A 328 42.85 -1.01 -2.53
C PRO A 328 42.21 -0.04 -1.52
N SER A 329 41.11 0.62 -1.86
CA SER A 329 40.34 1.50 -0.98
C SER A 329 38.85 1.11 -0.98
N ALA A 330 38.56 -0.18 -0.82
CA ALA A 330 37.19 -0.64 -0.63
C ALA A 330 36.58 0.12 0.56
N ALA A 331 35.43 0.77 0.35
CA ALA A 331 34.69 1.36 1.46
C ALA A 331 34.22 0.20 2.36
N PHE A 332 34.73 0.13 3.59
CA PHE A 332 34.33 -0.87 4.55
C PHE A 332 33.23 -0.32 5.47
N ALA A 333 32.20 -1.13 5.71
CA ALA A 333 31.25 -0.90 6.78
C ALA A 333 31.65 -1.74 7.99
N CYS A 334 31.87 -1.10 9.13
CA CYS A 334 32.29 -1.75 10.36
C CYS A 334 31.17 -1.79 11.40
N PHE A 335 31.08 -2.89 12.14
CA PHE A 335 29.99 -3.19 13.08
C PHE A 335 30.51 -3.18 14.53
N PRO A 336 30.43 -2.05 15.25
CA PRO A 336 31.09 -1.88 16.56
C PRO A 336 30.56 -2.83 17.64
N ASP A 337 29.32 -3.30 17.49
CA ASP A 337 28.65 -4.24 18.39
C ASP A 337 29.12 -5.69 18.19
N VAL A 338 29.81 -5.97 17.09
CA VAL A 338 30.26 -7.30 16.69
C VAL A 338 31.78 -7.38 16.86
N ARG A 339 32.20 -7.90 18.02
CA ARG A 339 33.61 -7.95 18.45
C ARG A 339 34.08 -9.37 18.70
N LEU A 340 35.28 -9.67 18.21
CA LEU A 340 36.02 -10.89 18.50
C LEU A 340 37.07 -10.61 19.57
N LYS A 341 37.09 -11.41 20.65
CA LYS A 341 38.12 -11.31 21.69
C LYS A 341 39.27 -12.26 21.42
N VAL A 342 40.43 -11.74 21.04
CA VAL A 342 41.63 -12.55 20.86
C VAL A 342 42.39 -12.61 22.17
N LYS A 343 42.66 -13.82 22.65
CA LYS A 343 43.28 -14.09 23.95
C LYS A 343 44.61 -14.81 23.81
N HIS A 344 45.46 -14.68 24.82
CA HIS A 344 46.64 -15.52 24.92
C HIS A 344 46.26 -16.95 25.29
N VAL A 345 46.91 -17.98 24.74
CA VAL A 345 46.64 -19.40 25.05
C VAL A 345 46.76 -19.68 26.56
N GLN A 346 47.71 -18.99 27.22
CA GLN A 346 47.94 -19.09 28.68
C GLN A 346 46.82 -18.51 29.55
N SER A 347 45.84 -17.82 28.96
CA SER A 347 44.67 -17.28 29.68
C SER A 347 43.56 -18.31 29.88
N THR A 348 43.79 -19.57 29.47
CA THR A 348 42.90 -20.69 29.75
C THR A 348 42.81 -20.93 31.26
N PRO A 349 41.61 -20.95 31.86
CA PRO A 349 41.46 -21.29 33.27
C PRO A 349 42.09 -22.66 33.57
N GLY A 350 43.01 -22.70 34.55
CA GLY A 350 43.73 -23.93 34.91
C GLY A 350 45.01 -24.23 34.12
N TRP A 351 45.43 -23.35 33.20
CA TRP A 351 46.66 -23.53 32.43
C TRP A 351 47.91 -23.73 33.30
N SER A 352 48.04 -22.94 34.37
CA SER A 352 49.16 -23.04 35.31
C SER A 352 49.22 -24.36 36.07
N LEU A 353 48.08 -25.06 36.21
CA LEU A 353 47.99 -26.37 36.88
C LEU A 353 48.40 -27.51 35.94
N GLN A 354 48.23 -27.33 34.62
CA GLN A 354 48.59 -28.34 33.62
C GLN A 354 50.10 -28.43 33.36
N GLN A 355 50.88 -27.40 33.67
CA GLN A 355 52.34 -27.41 33.51
C GLN A 355 53.11 -28.03 34.69
N GLN A 356 52.42 -28.41 35.78
CA GLN A 356 53.04 -29.01 36.97
C GLN A 356 52.84 -30.54 37.07
N GLY A 357 52.29 -31.17 36.04
CA GLY A 357 52.28 -32.64 35.86
C GLY A 357 53.18 -33.04 34.71
#